data_AF-A0A527HFI0-F1
#
_entry.id   AF-A0A527HFI0-F1
#
_cell.length_a   1.000
_cell.length_b   1.000
_cell.length_c   1.000
_cell.angle_alpha   90.00
_cell.angle_beta   90.00
_cell.angle_gamma   90.00
#
_symmetry.space_group_name_H-M   'P 1'
#
loop_
_entity.id
_entity.type
_entity.pdbx_description
1 polymer ?
#
loop_
_entity_poly.entity_id
_entity_poly.type
_entity_poly.pdbx_seq_one_letter_code
_entity_poly.pdbx_strand_id
1 'polypeptide(L)' 'RYGIAGARNCVPDRFLSEGETVSFGGHVFEVLHCPGHAPGHVVYYNRAAKFAHVGDVLFRGSVGRTDLPGGDHAAL' A
#
# COMPACT_ATOMS: atom_id res chain seq x y z
N ARG A 1 7.17 -2.00 -23.55
CA ARG A 1 6.35 -0.77 -23.62
C ARG A 1 4.91 -1.18 -23.29
N TYR A 2 4.32 -0.71 -22.19
CA TYR A 2 3.08 -1.27 -21.60
C TYR A 2 1.76 -0.82 -22.28
N GLY A 3 1.80 -0.38 -23.55
CA GLY A 3 0.58 0.04 -24.28
C GLY A 3 -0.08 1.36 -23.83
N ILE A 4 0.48 2.05 -22.83
CA ILE A 4 -0.06 3.33 -22.33
C ILE A 4 0.60 4.49 -23.08
N ALA A 5 -0.20 5.28 -23.80
CA ALA A 5 0.23 6.51 -24.47
C ALA A 5 -0.06 7.74 -23.58
N GLY A 6 0.81 8.75 -23.61
CA GLY A 6 0.61 10.01 -22.89
C GLY A 6 0.84 9.94 -21.37
N ALA A 7 1.37 8.83 -20.84
CA ALA A 7 1.79 8.76 -19.45
C ALA A 7 2.92 9.77 -19.18
N ARG A 8 2.82 10.46 -18.04
CA ARG A 8 3.86 11.36 -17.52
C ARG A 8 4.23 10.91 -16.12
N ASN A 9 5.47 11.19 -15.74
CA ASN A 9 5.88 11.01 -14.35
C ASN A 9 5.07 11.97 -13.47
N CYS A 10 4.74 11.53 -12.27
CA CYS A 10 4.26 12.37 -11.19
C CYS A 10 5.20 12.21 -9.99
N VAL A 11 5.17 13.20 -9.11
CA VAL A 11 5.75 13.12 -7.78
C VAL A 11 4.61 13.17 -6.77
N PRO A 12 4.71 12.47 -5.63
CA PRO A 12 3.70 12.57 -4.61
C PRO A 12 3.72 13.97 -3.98
N ASP A 13 2.53 14.52 -3.70
CA ASP A 13 2.42 15.80 -2.99
C ASP A 13 2.79 15.67 -1.50
N ARG A 14 2.64 14.46 -0.93
CA ARG A 14 3.07 14.14 0.43
C ARG A 14 3.45 12.67 0.58
N PHE A 15 4.33 12.41 1.55
CA PHE A 15 4.59 11.07 2.06
C PHE A 15 3.67 10.76 3.24
N LEU A 16 3.51 9.47 3.55
CA LEU A 16 2.69 8.99 4.66
C LEU A 16 3.58 8.20 5.62
N SER A 17 3.29 8.35 6.90
CA SER A 17 3.90 7.59 7.99
C SER A 17 2.84 6.74 8.69
N GLU A 18 3.29 5.68 9.37
CA GLU A 18 2.40 4.89 10.23
C GLU A 18 1.73 5.76 11.30
N GLY A 19 0.46 5.46 11.59
CA GLY A 19 -0.34 6.19 12.58
C GLY A 19 -0.99 7.47 12.06
N GLU A 20 -0.64 7.90 10.85
CA GLU A 20 -1.37 8.96 10.16
C GLU A 20 -2.76 8.49 9.71
N THR A 21 -3.63 9.45 9.41
CA THR A 21 -4.90 9.19 8.74
C THR A 21 -5.00 9.93 7.41
N VAL A 22 -5.73 9.33 6.47
CA VAL A 22 -6.06 9.95 5.18
C VAL A 22 -7.56 9.87 4.95
N SER A 23 -8.13 10.92 4.37
CA SER A 23 -9.58 11.01 4.17
C SER A 23 -9.92 11.21 2.69
N PHE A 24 -10.90 10.45 2.19
CA PHE A 24 -11.43 10.60 0.84
C PHE A 24 -12.91 10.21 0.79
N GLY A 25 -13.73 11.02 0.11
CA GLY A 25 -15.15 10.72 -0.10
C GLY A 25 -15.97 10.48 1.19
N GLY A 26 -15.58 11.10 2.32
CA GLY A 26 -16.23 10.91 3.63
C GLY A 26 -15.72 9.71 4.43
N HIS A 27 -14.77 8.94 3.89
CA HIS A 27 -14.10 7.86 4.60
C HIS A 27 -12.78 8.35 5.20
N VAL A 28 -12.46 7.86 6.41
CA VAL A 28 -11.18 8.05 7.07
C VAL A 28 -10.47 6.70 7.15
N PHE A 29 -9.20 6.68 6.77
CA PHE A 29 -8.35 5.49 6.79
C PHE A 29 -7.14 5.72 7.67
N GLU A 30 -6.85 4.76 8.53
CA GLU A 30 -5.58 4.64 9.24
C GLU A 30 -4.52 4.11 8.27
N VAL A 31 -3.34 4.72 8.30
CA VAL A 31 -2.18 4.26 7.55
C VAL A 31 -1.37 3.32 8.43
N LEU A 32 -1.19 2.08 7.97
CA LEU A 32 -0.36 1.07 8.60
C LEU A 32 0.85 0.80 7.71
N HIS A 33 2.06 0.86 8.26
CA HIS A 33 3.27 0.47 7.52
C HIS A 33 3.35 -1.06 7.51
N CYS A 34 3.38 -1.65 6.33
CA CYS A 34 3.35 -3.11 6.17
C CYS A 34 4.43 -3.50 5.17
N PRO A 35 5.71 -3.54 5.57
CA PRO A 35 6.81 -3.89 4.69
C PRO A 35 6.75 -5.36 4.28
N GLY A 36 7.68 -5.77 3.42
CA GLY A 36 7.88 -7.17 3.06
C GLY A 36 7.72 -7.39 1.56
N HIS A 37 6.56 -7.07 0.98
CA HIS A 37 6.43 -7.03 -0.48
C HIS A 37 7.30 -5.91 -1.08
N ALA A 38 7.33 -4.75 -0.42
CA ALA A 38 8.20 -3.63 -0.71
C ALA A 38 8.54 -2.86 0.58
N PRO A 39 9.69 -2.16 0.67
CA PRO A 39 10.11 -1.50 1.91
C PRO A 39 9.15 -0.42 2.40
N GLY A 40 8.50 0.30 1.48
CA GLY A 40 7.59 1.41 1.76
C GLY A 40 6.11 1.08 1.59
N HIS A 41 5.73 -0.19 1.61
CA HIS A 41 4.33 -0.60 1.42
C HIS A 41 3.47 -0.19 2.62
N VAL A 42 2.26 0.32 2.36
CA VAL A 42 1.28 0.72 3.38
C VAL A 42 -0.10 0.10 3.12
N VAL A 43 -0.83 -0.14 4.19
CA VAL A 43 -2.23 -0.55 4.18
C VAL A 43 -3.11 0.59 4.66
N TYR A 44 -4.27 0.78 4.02
CA TYR A 44 -5.29 1.74 4.44
C TYR A 44 -6.44 1.00 5.11
N TYR A 45 -6.59 1.17 6.42
CA TYR A 45 -7.67 0.52 7.17
C TYR A 45 -8.79 1.50 7.53
N ASN A 46 -10.01 1.18 7.11
CA ASN A 46 -11.20 1.91 7.54
C ASN A 46 -11.82 1.25 8.77
N ARG A 47 -11.59 1.84 9.95
CA ARG A 47 -12.09 1.29 11.22
C ARG A 47 -13.61 1.27 11.32
N ALA A 48 -14.29 2.29 10.79
CA ALA A 48 -15.75 2.40 10.88
C ALA A 48 -16.45 1.35 9.98
N ALA A 49 -15.98 1.21 8.74
CA ALA A 49 -16.54 0.29 7.76
C ALA A 49 -15.95 -1.14 7.81
N LYS A 50 -14.90 -1.35 8.62
CA LYS A 50 -14.25 -2.65 8.87
C LYS A 50 -13.71 -3.33 7.61
N PHE A 51 -13.02 -2.57 6.77
CA PHE A 51 -12.31 -3.12 5.61
C PHE A 51 -10.96 -2.43 5.41
N ALA A 52 -10.07 -3.08 4.67
CA ALA A 52 -8.74 -2.57 4.37
C ALA A 52 -8.45 -2.63 2.87
N HIS A 53 -7.74 -1.63 2.36
CA HIS A 53 -7.02 -1.73 1.10
C HIS A 53 -5.60 -2.21 1.41
N VAL A 54 -5.33 -3.48 1.12
CA VAL A 54 -4.09 -4.15 1.54
C VAL A 54 -2.99 -4.18 0.48
N GLY A 55 -3.25 -3.67 -0.73
CA GLY A 55 -2.32 -3.78 -1.85
C GLY A 55 -1.82 -5.22 -2.01
N ASP A 56 -0.51 -5.37 -2.23
CA ASP A 56 0.10 -6.68 -2.51
C ASP A 56 0.70 -7.38 -1.27
N VAL A 57 0.42 -6.99 -0.02
CA VAL A 57 0.93 -7.76 1.14
C VAL A 57 0.10 -9.00 1.44
N LEU A 58 -1.22 -8.94 1.24
CA LEU A 58 -2.13 -10.03 1.57
C LEU A 58 -3.09 -10.33 0.42
N PHE A 59 -3.24 -11.63 0.14
CA PHE A 59 -4.22 -12.16 -0.81
C PHE A 59 -5.03 -13.29 -0.17
N ARG A 60 -6.12 -13.70 -0.83
CA ARG A 60 -6.93 -14.82 -0.34
C ARG A 60 -6.17 -16.14 -0.50
N GLY A 61 -5.60 -16.62 0.61
CA GLY A 61 -4.85 -17.88 0.66
C GLY A 61 -3.37 -17.75 0.28
N SER A 62 -2.84 -16.53 0.15
CA SER A 62 -1.42 -16.28 -0.14
C SER A 62 -1.00 -14.88 0.30
N VAL A 63 0.28 -14.56 0.13
CA VAL A 63 0.87 -13.25 0.40
C VAL A 63 1.60 -12.73 -0.85
N GLY A 64 1.99 -11.46 -0.83
CA GLY A 64 2.84 -10.88 -1.87
C GLY A 64 4.14 -11.62 -2.08
N ARG A 65 4.69 -11.51 -3.29
CA ARG A 65 6.05 -11.96 -3.56
C ARG A 65 7.06 -11.05 -2.86
N THR A 66 8.19 -11.60 -2.46
CA THR A 66 9.27 -10.89 -1.73
C THR A 66 10.65 -11.11 -2.34
N ASP A 67 10.72 -11.75 -3.51
CA ASP A 67 11.95 -12.14 -4.20
C ASP A 67 12.50 -11.08 -5.17
N LEU A 68 11.82 -9.93 -5.29
CA LEU A 68 12.28 -8.77 -6.06
C LEU A 68 13.11 -7.82 -5.19
N PRO A 69 13.93 -6.93 -5.77
CA PRO A 69 14.74 -5.97 -5.00
C PRO A 69 13.91 -5.16 -3.99
N GLY A 70 14.35 -5.16 -2.74
CA GLY A 70 13.66 -4.50 -1.62
C GLY A 70 12.57 -5.36 -0.95
N GLY A 71 12.24 -6.53 -1.50
CA GLY A 71 11.39 -7.50 -0.82
C GLY A 71 12.10 -8.18 0.36
N ASP A 72 11.35 -8.49 1.41
CA ASP A 72 11.81 -9.20 2.61
C ASP A 72 10.69 -10.12 3.12
N HIS A 73 10.92 -11.44 3.05
CA HIS A 73 9.93 -12.43 3.47
C HIS A 73 9.74 -12.49 4.99
N ALA A 74 10.77 -12.15 5.77
CA ALA A 74 10.67 -12.17 7.23
C ALA A 74 9.90 -10.96 7.77
N ALA A 75 9.87 -9.86 7.00
CA ALA A 75 9.12 -8.65 7.32
C ALA A 75 7.66 -8.68 6.83
N LEU A 76 7.28 -9.64 5.96
CA LEU A 76 5.94 -9.78 5.38
C LEU A 76 5.00 -10.59 6.29
#